data_AF-A0A6V7M0W8-F1
#
_entry.id   AF-A0A6V7M0W8-F1
#
_cell.length_a   1.000
_cell.length_b   1.000
_cell.length_c   1.000
_cell.angle_alpha   90.00
_cell.angle_beta   90.00
_cell.angle_gamma   90.00
#
_symmetry.space_group_name_H-M   'P 1'
#
loop_
_entity.id
_entity.type
_entity.pdbx_description
1 polymer ?
#
loop_
_entity_poly.entity_id
_entity_poly.type
_entity_poly.pdbx_seq_one_letter_code
_entity_poly.pdbx_strand_id
1 'polypeptide(L)'
;GGVQANVIPEELRVAFDLRLPPTMDHDELERKILGWCQEAGEGVTIEFIQKNPKCKSTRLDAKNPYWVAFKEQFDKLGLGLELETLPAATDMRFLRE
;
A
#
# COMPACT_ATOMS: atom_id res chain seq x y z
N GLY A 1 -19.01 -15.37 10.41
CA GLY A 1 -18.53 -16.74 10.71
C GLY A 1 -19.48 -17.37 11.73
N GLY A 2 -19.44 -18.69 11.88
CA GLY A 2 -20.47 -19.48 12.59
C GLY A 2 -20.46 -19.44 14.13
N VAL A 3 -21.58 -19.88 14.71
CA VAL A 3 -21.85 -19.82 16.15
C VAL A 3 -21.84 -21.21 16.81
N GLN A 4 -22.29 -22.27 16.11
CA GLN A 4 -22.35 -23.65 16.61
C GLN A 4 -21.98 -24.65 15.51
N ALA A 5 -21.49 -25.84 15.89
CA ALA A 5 -21.00 -26.86 14.96
C ALA A 5 -22.11 -27.49 14.08
N ASN A 6 -23.37 -27.42 14.51
CA ASN A 6 -24.53 -27.96 13.80
C ASN A 6 -25.38 -26.86 13.13
N VAL A 7 -24.88 -25.62 13.03
CA VAL A 7 -25.57 -24.50 12.39
C VAL A 7 -24.70 -23.96 11.26
N ILE A 8 -25.26 -23.90 10.05
CA ILE A 8 -24.58 -23.32 8.89
C ILE A 8 -24.54 -21.80 9.08
N PRO A 9 -23.36 -21.15 9.00
CA PRO A 9 -23.26 -19.70 9.09
C PRO A 9 -23.90 -19.02 7.88
N GLU A 10 -24.62 -17.92 8.12
CA GLU A 10 -25.20 -17.08 7.07
C GLU A 10 -24.13 -16.25 6.33
N GLU A 11 -23.08 -15.80 7.02
CA GLU A 11 -22.05 -14.95 6.45
C GLU A 11 -20.65 -15.27 7.03
N LEU A 12 -19.60 -15.10 6.23
CA LEU A 12 -18.21 -15.07 6.65
C LEU A 12 -17.56 -13.77 6.19
N ARG A 13 -16.91 -13.05 7.12
CA ARG A 13 -16.09 -11.86 6.82
C ARG A 13 -14.65 -12.14 7.20
N VAL A 14 -13.73 -11.68 6.38
CA VAL A 14 -12.28 -11.72 6.62
C VAL A 14 -11.71 -10.35 6.22
N ALA A 15 -10.77 -9.84 7.00
CA ALA A 15 -10.07 -8.60 6.71
C ALA A 15 -8.60 -8.88 6.36
N PHE A 16 -8.09 -8.17 5.36
CA PHE A 16 -6.68 -8.21 4.95
C PHE A 16 -6.11 -6.79 4.94
N ASP A 17 -4.90 -6.61 5.49
CA ASP A 17 -4.12 -5.37 5.35
C ASP A 17 -3.08 -5.58 4.24
N LEU A 18 -3.10 -4.72 3.23
CA LEU A 18 -2.19 -4.81 2.09
C LEU A 18 -1.30 -3.57 2.03
N ARG A 19 0.03 -3.78 2.06
CA ARG A 19 1.05 -2.76 1.86
C ARG A 19 1.67 -2.93 0.49
N LEU A 20 1.32 -2.03 -0.44
CA LEU A 20 1.71 -2.14 -1.84
C LEU A 20 3.02 -1.39 -2.10
N PRO A 21 3.97 -1.97 -2.86
CA PRO A 21 5.17 -1.25 -3.25
C PRO A 21 4.82 -0.15 -4.27
N PRO A 22 5.58 0.96 -4.33
CA PRO A 22 5.28 2.07 -5.25
C PRO A 22 5.31 1.70 -6.74
N THR A 23 5.93 0.57 -7.09
CA THR A 23 6.03 0.04 -8.45
C THR A 23 4.76 -0.67 -8.90
N MET A 24 3.91 -1.12 -7.98
CA MET A 24 2.69 -1.89 -8.31
C MET A 24 1.60 -1.00 -8.87
N ASP A 25 0.82 -1.52 -9.82
CA ASP A 25 -0.41 -0.90 -10.32
C ASP A 25 -1.56 -1.27 -9.38
N HIS A 26 -2.16 -0.26 -8.75
CA HIS A 26 -3.26 -0.46 -7.80
C HIS A 26 -4.55 -0.87 -8.51
N ASP A 27 -4.79 -0.35 -9.71
CA ASP A 27 -6.01 -0.64 -10.47
C ASP A 27 -5.95 -2.06 -11.05
N GLU A 28 -4.76 -2.52 -11.44
CA GLU A 28 -4.56 -3.92 -11.84
C GLU A 28 -4.82 -4.89 -10.69
N LEU A 29 -4.27 -4.59 -9.50
CA LEU A 29 -4.52 -5.41 -8.30
C LEU A 29 -6.01 -5.45 -7.95
N GLU A 30 -6.69 -4.30 -7.96
CA GLU A 30 -8.12 -4.22 -7.67
C GLU A 30 -8.95 -5.02 -8.68
N ARG A 31 -8.67 -4.90 -9.98
CA ARG A 31 -9.31 -5.73 -11.01
C ARG A 31 -9.10 -7.22 -10.74
N LYS A 32 -7.91 -7.61 -10.29
CA LYS A 32 -7.59 -9.01 -9.97
C LYS A 32 -8.39 -9.52 -8.77
N ILE A 33 -8.49 -8.73 -7.69
CA ILE A 33 -9.29 -9.08 -6.52
C ILE A 33 -10.77 -9.20 -6.90
N LEU A 34 -11.30 -8.24 -7.67
CA LEU A 34 -12.67 -8.29 -8.16
C LEU A 34 -12.93 -9.52 -9.05
N GLY A 35 -11.97 -9.88 -9.91
CA GLY A 35 -12.01 -11.10 -10.71
C GLY A 35 -12.09 -12.36 -9.85
N TRP A 36 -11.26 -12.46 -8.80
CA TRP A 36 -11.32 -13.59 -7.87
C TRP A 36 -12.66 -13.69 -7.13
N CYS A 37 -13.26 -12.56 -6.74
CA CYS A 37 -14.59 -12.56 -6.14
C CYS A 37 -15.66 -13.06 -7.11
N GLN A 38 -15.60 -12.64 -8.37
CA GLN A 38 -16.50 -13.11 -9.41
C GLN A 38 -16.36 -14.62 -9.67
N GLU A 39 -15.11 -15.12 -9.72
CA GLU A 39 -14.81 -16.54 -9.91
C GLU A 39 -15.26 -17.41 -8.71
N ALA A 40 -15.21 -16.86 -7.50
CA ALA A 40 -15.62 -17.56 -6.28
C ALA A 40 -17.14 -17.75 -6.16
N GLY A 41 -17.94 -16.97 -6.89
CA GLY A 41 -19.38 -17.15 -7.02
C GLY A 41 -20.23 -16.01 -6.45
N GLU A 42 -21.54 -16.15 -6.60
CA GLU A 42 -22.50 -15.15 -6.14
C GLU A 42 -22.44 -14.95 -4.62
N GLY A 43 -22.54 -13.71 -4.16
CA GLY A 43 -22.47 -13.35 -2.74
C GLY A 43 -21.05 -13.13 -2.20
N VAL A 44 -20.00 -13.41 -2.99
CA VAL A 44 -18.61 -13.06 -2.61
C VAL A 44 -18.31 -11.63 -3.00
N THR A 45 -18.09 -10.78 -2.01
CA THR A 45 -17.88 -9.33 -2.20
C THR A 45 -16.69 -8.84 -1.39
N ILE A 46 -16.20 -7.64 -1.74
CA ILE A 46 -15.16 -6.93 -0.98
C ILE A 46 -15.68 -5.56 -0.56
N GLU A 47 -15.15 -5.09 0.57
CA GLU A 47 -15.34 -3.74 1.06
C GLU A 47 -13.95 -3.15 1.35
N PHE A 48 -13.74 -1.89 0.93
CA PHE A 48 -12.53 -1.17 1.27
C PHE A 48 -12.75 -0.37 2.56
N ILE A 49 -12.25 -0.89 3.68
CA ILE A 49 -12.21 -0.14 4.96
C ILE A 49 -11.30 1.10 4.81
N GLN A 50 -10.17 0.94 4.12
CA GLN A 50 -9.26 2.02 3.79
C GLN A 50 -8.65 1.79 2.40
N LYS A 51 -8.76 2.79 1.52
CA LYS A 51 -8.15 2.79 0.19
C LYS A 51 -7.36 4.09 0.00
N ASN A 52 -6.03 3.97 -0.01
CA ASN A 52 -5.15 5.12 -0.20
C ASN A 52 -4.76 5.25 -1.68
N PRO A 53 -4.60 6.47 -2.21
CA PRO A 53 -4.08 6.68 -3.56
C PRO A 53 -2.64 6.18 -3.67
N LYS A 54 -2.21 5.89 -4.91
CA LYS A 54 -0.82 5.53 -5.19
C LYS A 54 0.09 6.73 -4.94
N CYS A 55 0.95 6.64 -3.93
CA CYS A 55 2.00 7.63 -3.70
C CYS A 55 3.24 7.25 -4.52
N LYS A 56 3.75 8.18 -5.34
CA LYS A 56 4.99 7.98 -6.11
C LYS A 56 6.19 7.89 -5.18
N SER A 57 7.30 7.28 -5.58
CA SER A 57 8.54 7.33 -4.79
C SER A 57 9.15 8.73 -4.79
N THR A 58 9.87 9.08 -3.71
CA THR A 58 10.64 10.33 -3.66
C THR A 58 11.72 10.25 -4.73
N ARG A 59 11.89 11.33 -5.49
CA ARG A 59 12.93 11.40 -6.49
C ARG A 59 14.28 11.58 -5.83
N LEU A 60 15.22 10.70 -6.16
CA LEU A 60 16.58 10.69 -5.62
C LEU A 60 17.60 11.11 -6.69
N ASP A 61 17.19 12.05 -7.55
CA ASP A 61 18.01 12.59 -8.63
C ASP A 61 18.22 14.10 -8.47
N ALA A 62 19.07 14.68 -9.32
CA ALA A 62 19.40 16.11 -9.30
C ALA A 62 18.20 17.04 -9.57
N LYS A 63 17.05 16.50 -9.98
CA LYS A 63 15.83 17.30 -10.23
C LYS A 63 15.00 17.48 -8.96
N ASN A 64 15.38 16.87 -7.84
CA ASN A 64 14.80 17.13 -6.53
C ASN A 64 15.79 17.97 -5.67
N PRO A 65 15.60 19.29 -5.56
CA PRO A 65 16.54 20.16 -4.84
C PRO A 65 16.63 19.82 -3.35
N TYR A 66 15.56 19.29 -2.75
CA TYR A 66 15.57 18.87 -1.35
C TYR A 66 16.44 17.63 -1.13
N TRP A 67 16.40 16.68 -2.06
CA TRP A 67 17.26 15.50 -2.01
C TRP A 67 18.73 15.87 -2.21
N VAL A 68 19.04 16.74 -3.18
CA VAL A 68 20.41 17.20 -3.43
C VAL A 68 20.98 17.86 -2.17
N ALA A 69 20.25 18.82 -1.60
CA ALA A 69 20.69 19.51 -0.39
C ALA A 69 20.92 18.54 0.79
N PHE A 70 20.01 17.57 0.97
CA PHE A 70 20.13 16.56 2.02
C PHE A 70 21.35 15.66 1.81
N LYS A 71 21.51 15.08 0.61
CA LYS A 71 22.60 14.18 0.28
C LYS A 71 23.96 14.87 0.41
N GLU A 72 24.09 16.11 -0.05
CA GLU A 72 25.34 16.87 0.03
C GLU A 72 25.83 17.07 1.47
N GLN A 73 24.93 17.25 2.45
CA GLN A 73 25.36 17.38 3.84
C GLN A 73 25.90 16.05 4.40
N PHE A 74 25.26 14.93 4.06
CA PHE A 74 25.73 13.61 4.50
C PHE A 74 27.06 13.24 3.83
N ASP A 75 27.22 13.55 2.54
CA ASP A 75 28.48 13.33 1.81
C ASP A 75 29.64 14.12 2.46
N LYS A 76 29.41 15.38 2.86
CA LYS A 76 30.42 16.20 3.58
C LYS A 76 30.84 15.60 4.92
N LEU A 77 29.92 14.89 5.58
CA LEU A 77 30.20 14.20 6.84
C LEU A 77 30.82 12.82 6.65
N GLY A 78 31.00 12.36 5.40
CA GLY A 78 31.48 11.03 5.08
C GLY A 78 30.51 9.91 5.49
N LEU A 79 29.21 10.21 5.56
CA LEU A 79 28.16 9.28 5.98
C LEU A 79 27.43 8.70 4.77
N GLY A 80 27.37 7.37 4.71
CA GLY A 80 26.55 6.66 3.73
C GLY A 80 25.05 6.79 4.04
N LEU A 81 24.23 6.82 2.99
CA LEU A 81 22.77 6.80 3.10
C LEU A 81 22.24 5.44 2.63
N GLU A 82 21.38 4.84 3.44
CA GLU A 82 20.57 3.68 3.07
C GLU A 82 19.17 4.17 2.66
N LEU A 83 18.75 3.76 1.47
CA LEU A 83 17.51 4.24 0.85
C LEU A 83 16.41 3.20 1.06
N GLU A 84 15.41 3.56 1.86
CA GLU A 84 14.35 2.64 2.24
C GLU A 84 12.96 3.16 1.88
N THR A 85 12.07 2.22 1.56
CA THR A 85 10.63 2.50 1.49
C THR A 85 10.01 2.31 2.86
N LEU A 86 9.23 3.29 3.32
CA LEU A 86 8.54 3.18 4.61
C LEU A 86 7.21 2.43 4.43
N PRO A 87 7.04 1.22 5.00
CA PRO A 87 5.80 0.47 4.89
C PRO A 87 4.67 1.07 5.74
N ALA A 88 5.04 1.89 6.73
CA ALA A 88 4.12 2.63 7.57
C ALA A 88 3.91 4.06 7.03
N ALA A 89 2.70 4.58 7.23
CA ALA A 89 2.34 5.94 6.88
C ALA A 89 2.75 6.90 8.01
N THR A 90 3.36 8.02 7.65
CA THR A 90 3.37 9.23 8.48
C THR A 90 2.67 10.35 7.73
N ASP A 91 2.53 11.51 8.34
CA ASP A 91 1.91 12.70 7.72
C ASP A 91 2.61 13.15 6.43
N MET A 92 3.86 12.71 6.19
CA MET A 92 4.60 12.98 4.95
C MET A 92 3.85 12.57 3.69
N ARG A 93 2.91 11.61 3.79
CA ARG A 93 2.12 11.15 2.65
C ARG A 93 1.17 12.24 2.14
N PHE A 94 0.56 13.02 3.03
CA PHE A 94 -0.42 14.05 2.67
C PHE A 94 0.24 15.25 1.98
N LEU A 95 1.52 15.49 2.24
CA LEU A 95 2.31 16.50 1.52
C LEU A 95 2.68 16.09 0.09
N ARG A 96 2.41 14.82 -0.29
CA ARG A 96 2.86 14.21 -1.55
C ARG A 96 1.70 13.73 -2.43
N GLU A 97 0.47 13.84 -1.93
CA GLU A 97 -0.77 13.71 -2.70
C GLU A 97 -1.00 14.98 -3.54
#